data_AF-A0A7Y2BGV4-F1
#
_entry.id   AF-A0A7Y2BGV4-F1
#
_cell.length_a   1.000
_cell.length_b   1.000
_cell.length_c   1.000
_cell.angle_alpha   90.00
_cell.angle_beta   90.00
_cell.angle_gamma   90.00
#
_symmetry.space_group_name_H-M   'P 1'
#
loop_
_entity.id
_entity.type
_entity.pdbx_description
1 polymer ?
#
loop_
_entity_poly.entity_id
_entity_poly.type
_entity_poly.pdbx_seq_one_letter_code
_entity_poly.pdbx_strand_id
1 'polypeptide(L)'
;TLLCCAYQPTENSGQVTRDAATAVAEAIGATFYILDVQHIVDAYESLISDAVARPLTWEKDDITLQNIQARARGPSVWMLANMRGALLLSTSNRSEAAVGYATMDGDTCGGLSPIAGIDKAFLRRWLLWLERKGPEGMQPIPALRAVNVQTPTAELRPKSSEQTDEGDLMPYPVLDVIERLAIGDKLPPADCLEILGSEFSDYDEDTLRGWVTRFFRLWSRNQWKRERYAPSFHVDDKNLDPKTWCRFPILSGGFERELSEL
;
A
#
# COMPACT_ATOMS: atom_id res chain seq x y z
N THR A 1 -15.95 -23.09 2.01
CA THR A 1 -14.62 -22.73 1.46
C THR A 1 -13.83 -21.94 2.48
N LEU A 2 -12.51 -22.17 2.53
CA LEU A 2 -11.61 -21.55 3.52
C LEU A 2 -11.43 -20.04 3.27
N LEU A 3 -11.28 -19.63 2.00
CA LEU A 3 -11.10 -18.24 1.61
C LEU A 3 -12.43 -17.61 1.17
N CYS A 4 -12.62 -16.36 1.62
CA CYS A 4 -13.72 -15.48 1.25
C CYS A 4 -13.12 -14.14 0.82
N CYS A 5 -13.39 -13.73 -0.41
CA CYS A 5 -12.88 -12.53 -1.04
C CYS A 5 -14.04 -11.55 -1.28
N ALA A 6 -13.78 -10.26 -1.19
CA ALA A 6 -14.73 -9.20 -1.52
C ALA A 6 -14.06 -8.19 -2.44
N TYR A 7 -14.71 -7.88 -3.56
CA TYR A 7 -14.35 -6.77 -4.44
C TYR A 7 -15.32 -5.61 -4.18
N GLN A 8 -14.77 -4.43 -3.88
CA GLN A 8 -15.54 -3.30 -3.37
C GLN A 8 -15.36 -2.05 -4.26
N PRO A 9 -16.07 -1.98 -5.39
CA PRO A 9 -15.87 -0.91 -6.35
C PRO A 9 -16.43 0.42 -5.85
N THR A 10 -15.85 1.49 -6.39
CA THR A 10 -16.43 2.84 -6.47
C THR A 10 -16.63 3.19 -7.94
N GLU A 11 -17.16 4.37 -8.24
CA GLU A 11 -17.32 4.88 -9.62
C GLU A 11 -15.98 4.97 -10.39
N ASN A 12 -14.88 5.11 -9.64
CA ASN A 12 -13.53 5.19 -10.17
C ASN A 12 -13.00 3.82 -10.64
N SER A 13 -13.56 2.72 -10.12
CA SER A 13 -13.09 1.37 -10.43
C SER A 13 -13.34 0.96 -11.88
N GLY A 14 -12.38 0.23 -12.44
CA GLY A 14 -12.43 -0.29 -13.81
C GLY A 14 -13.07 -1.68 -13.93
N GLN A 15 -13.45 -2.04 -15.16
CA GLN A 15 -13.82 -3.43 -15.48
C GLN A 15 -12.59 -4.37 -15.37
N VAL A 16 -11.40 -3.84 -15.68
CA VAL A 16 -10.13 -4.59 -15.68
C VAL A 16 -9.79 -5.16 -14.30
N THR A 17 -9.87 -4.34 -13.25
CA THR A 17 -9.59 -4.75 -11.86
C THR A 17 -10.65 -5.70 -11.33
N ARG A 18 -11.93 -5.47 -11.67
CA ARG A 18 -13.04 -6.37 -11.35
C ARG A 18 -12.87 -7.76 -11.96
N ASP A 19 -12.55 -7.83 -13.25
CA ASP A 19 -12.39 -9.09 -13.98
C ASP A 19 -11.17 -9.86 -13.45
N ALA A 20 -10.08 -9.18 -13.16
CA ALA A 20 -8.89 -9.80 -12.58
C ALA A 20 -9.17 -10.37 -11.19
N ALA A 21 -9.85 -9.63 -10.32
CA ALA A 21 -10.25 -10.11 -8.99
C ALA A 21 -11.16 -11.34 -9.08
N THR A 22 -12.13 -11.31 -10.01
CA THR A 22 -13.04 -12.43 -10.26
C THR A 22 -12.29 -13.67 -10.74
N ALA A 23 -11.45 -13.52 -11.77
CA ALA A 23 -10.69 -14.62 -12.35
C ALA A 23 -9.76 -15.30 -11.34
N VAL A 24 -9.06 -14.51 -10.51
CA VAL A 24 -8.18 -15.06 -9.47
C VAL A 24 -8.99 -15.77 -8.38
N ALA A 25 -10.10 -15.19 -7.92
CA ALA A 25 -10.95 -15.79 -6.90
C ALA A 25 -11.55 -17.13 -7.36
N GLU A 26 -12.02 -17.20 -8.61
CA GLU A 26 -12.52 -18.44 -9.22
C GLU A 26 -11.43 -19.51 -9.34
N ALA A 27 -10.24 -19.13 -9.82
CA ALA A 27 -9.13 -20.07 -10.00
C ALA A 27 -8.65 -20.72 -8.70
N ILE A 28 -8.74 -20.02 -7.57
CA ILE A 28 -8.39 -20.57 -6.25
C ILE A 28 -9.60 -21.15 -5.50
N GLY A 29 -10.79 -21.14 -6.14
CA GLY A 29 -12.03 -21.64 -5.56
C GLY A 29 -12.51 -20.85 -4.34
N ALA A 30 -12.22 -19.55 -4.23
CA ALA A 30 -12.68 -18.71 -3.13
C ALA A 30 -14.18 -18.38 -3.26
N THR A 31 -14.86 -18.21 -2.13
CA THR A 31 -16.17 -17.51 -2.14
C THR A 31 -15.90 -16.04 -2.49
N PHE A 32 -16.61 -15.48 -3.46
CA PHE A 32 -16.38 -14.12 -3.95
C PHE A 32 -17.65 -13.28 -3.90
N TYR A 33 -17.54 -12.08 -3.30
CA TYR A 33 -18.63 -11.10 -3.24
C TYR A 33 -18.23 -9.81 -3.97
N ILE A 34 -19.21 -9.14 -4.56
CA ILE A 34 -19.06 -7.79 -5.08
C ILE A 34 -19.94 -6.89 -4.23
N LEU A 35 -19.33 -5.92 -3.54
CA LEU A 35 -20.01 -5.01 -2.63
C LEU A 35 -19.74 -3.56 -3.07
N ASP A 36 -20.63 -3.00 -3.88
CA ASP A 36 -20.52 -1.61 -4.31
C ASP A 36 -20.63 -0.66 -3.10
N VAL A 37 -19.61 0.17 -2.89
CA VAL A 37 -19.53 1.09 -1.75
C VAL A 37 -19.75 2.55 -2.14
N GLN A 38 -20.08 2.87 -3.40
CA GLN A 38 -20.18 4.25 -3.88
C GLN A 38 -21.19 5.06 -3.06
N HIS A 39 -22.39 4.52 -2.87
CA HIS A 39 -23.45 5.17 -2.11
C HIS A 39 -23.08 5.47 -0.64
N ILE A 40 -22.15 4.69 -0.05
CA ILE A 40 -21.64 4.94 1.31
C ILE A 40 -20.61 6.08 1.29
N VAL A 41 -19.76 6.11 0.26
CA VAL A 41 -18.80 7.20 0.04
C VAL A 41 -19.54 8.52 -0.13
N ASP A 42 -20.52 8.58 -1.03
CA ASP A 42 -21.34 9.77 -1.29
C ASP A 42 -22.02 10.30 -0.01
N ALA A 43 -22.52 9.39 0.83
CA ALA A 43 -23.16 9.75 2.09
C ALA A 43 -22.17 10.41 3.07
N TYR A 44 -20.95 9.89 3.19
CA TYR A 44 -19.92 10.49 4.04
C TYR A 44 -19.40 11.82 3.49
N GLU A 45 -19.20 11.92 2.18
CA GLU A 45 -18.78 13.16 1.53
C GLU A 45 -19.82 14.27 1.71
N SER A 46 -21.11 13.93 1.56
CA SER A 46 -22.22 14.86 1.79
C SER A 46 -22.26 15.33 3.24
N LEU A 47 -22.15 14.41 4.20
CA LEU A 47 -22.18 14.72 5.63
C LEU A 47 -21.04 15.70 6.03
N ILE A 48 -19.84 15.49 5.50
CA ILE A 48 -18.71 16.38 5.76
C ILE A 48 -18.90 17.71 5.04
N SER A 49 -19.31 17.70 3.77
CA SER A 49 -19.55 18.93 2.99
C SER A 49 -20.56 19.86 3.66
N ASP A 50 -21.66 19.29 4.18
CA ASP A 50 -22.67 20.02 4.94
C ASP A 50 -22.10 20.59 6.24
N ALA A 51 -21.34 19.79 6.99
CA ALA A 51 -20.75 20.20 8.26
C ALA A 51 -19.72 21.35 8.10
N VAL A 52 -18.96 21.37 7.00
CA VAL A 52 -17.98 22.42 6.71
C VAL A 52 -18.52 23.54 5.82
N ALA A 53 -19.79 23.46 5.43
CA ALA A 53 -20.50 24.42 4.58
C ALA A 53 -19.79 24.74 3.24
N ARG A 54 -19.15 23.74 2.63
CA ARG A 54 -18.55 23.83 1.29
C ARG A 54 -18.47 22.45 0.62
N PRO A 55 -18.50 22.37 -0.72
CA PRO A 55 -18.20 21.12 -1.39
C PRO A 55 -16.73 20.70 -1.15
N LEU A 56 -16.51 19.39 -1.10
CA LEU A 56 -15.18 18.79 -1.23
C LEU A 56 -14.77 18.77 -2.70
N THR A 57 -13.52 19.09 -3.00
CA THR A 57 -13.00 19.08 -4.39
C THR A 57 -11.67 18.35 -4.49
N TRP A 58 -11.44 17.67 -5.61
CA TRP A 58 -10.16 16.97 -5.87
C TRP A 58 -8.94 17.88 -5.83
N GLU A 59 -9.09 19.18 -6.12
CA GLU A 59 -7.98 20.14 -6.03
C GLU A 59 -7.53 20.41 -4.58
N LYS A 60 -8.47 20.44 -3.63
CA LYS A 60 -8.20 20.86 -2.24
C LYS A 60 -8.22 19.70 -1.24
N ASP A 61 -8.98 18.66 -1.56
CA ASP A 61 -9.34 17.57 -0.67
C ASP A 61 -8.95 16.19 -1.22
N ASP A 62 -8.00 16.13 -2.19
CA ASP A 62 -7.54 14.89 -2.87
C ASP A 62 -7.36 13.71 -1.90
N ILE A 63 -6.48 13.87 -0.90
CA ILE A 63 -6.19 12.81 0.07
C ILE A 63 -7.41 12.48 0.95
N THR A 64 -8.28 13.45 1.22
CA THR A 64 -9.51 13.21 1.99
C THR A 64 -10.47 12.33 1.20
N LEU A 65 -10.69 12.64 -0.09
CA LEU A 65 -11.56 11.91 -1.01
C LEU A 65 -11.03 10.49 -1.32
N GLN A 66 -9.71 10.32 -1.41
CA GLN A 66 -9.12 8.98 -1.53
C GLN A 66 -9.28 8.15 -0.25
N ASN A 67 -8.97 8.75 0.91
CA ASN A 67 -9.02 8.04 2.19
C ASN A 67 -10.45 7.59 2.55
N ILE A 68 -11.48 8.38 2.25
CA ILE A 68 -12.86 8.00 2.58
C ILE A 68 -13.31 6.77 1.79
N GLN A 69 -12.90 6.65 0.52
CA GLN A 69 -13.15 5.44 -0.26
C GLN A 69 -12.49 4.21 0.37
N ALA A 70 -11.25 4.31 0.86
CA ALA A 70 -10.59 3.19 1.55
C ALA A 70 -11.29 2.83 2.87
N ARG A 71 -11.70 3.82 3.68
CA ARG A 71 -12.38 3.60 4.96
C ARG A 71 -13.79 3.05 4.80
N ALA A 72 -14.54 3.48 3.79
CA ALA A 72 -15.89 2.99 3.51
C ALA A 72 -15.92 1.48 3.22
N ARG A 73 -14.79 0.90 2.81
CA ARG A 73 -14.67 -0.54 2.55
C ARG A 73 -14.55 -1.38 3.82
N GLY A 74 -13.97 -0.83 4.89
CA GLY A 74 -13.65 -1.56 6.13
C GLY A 74 -14.85 -2.20 6.82
N PRO A 75 -15.97 -1.49 7.05
CA PRO A 75 -17.12 -2.03 7.79
C PRO A 75 -17.70 -3.32 7.20
N SER A 76 -17.86 -3.40 5.88
CA SER A 76 -18.51 -4.56 5.25
C SER A 76 -17.66 -5.83 5.30
N VAL A 77 -16.34 -5.74 5.17
CA VAL A 77 -15.44 -6.90 5.29
C VAL A 77 -15.28 -7.35 6.74
N TRP A 78 -15.35 -6.45 7.72
CA TRP A 78 -15.47 -6.82 9.12
C TRP A 78 -16.79 -7.52 9.42
N MET A 79 -17.91 -7.05 8.86
CA MET A 79 -19.20 -7.74 8.98
C MET A 79 -19.15 -9.15 8.39
N LEU A 80 -18.54 -9.33 7.21
CA LEU A 80 -18.33 -10.66 6.61
C LEU A 80 -17.45 -11.55 7.49
N ALA A 81 -16.34 -11.03 8.02
CA ALA A 81 -15.45 -11.77 8.90
C ALA A 81 -16.19 -12.23 10.16
N ASN A 82 -16.93 -11.33 10.81
CA ASN A 82 -17.70 -11.63 12.02
C ASN A 82 -18.79 -12.68 11.76
N MET A 83 -19.57 -12.52 10.69
CA MET A 83 -20.63 -13.46 10.31
C MET A 83 -20.07 -14.87 10.08
N ARG A 84 -18.85 -14.97 9.56
CA ARG A 84 -18.20 -16.25 9.24
C ARG A 84 -17.35 -16.80 10.39
N GLY A 85 -17.15 -16.06 11.47
CA GLY A 85 -16.15 -16.39 12.49
C GLY A 85 -14.74 -16.50 11.91
N ALA A 86 -14.42 -15.67 10.90
CA ALA A 86 -13.16 -15.72 10.16
C ALA A 86 -12.18 -14.63 10.60
N LEU A 87 -10.90 -14.80 10.26
CA LEU A 87 -9.86 -13.79 10.43
C LEU A 87 -9.81 -12.87 9.20
N LEU A 88 -9.99 -11.57 9.39
CA LEU A 88 -9.82 -10.59 8.32
C LEU A 88 -8.33 -10.37 8.03
N LEU A 89 -7.94 -10.46 6.76
CA LEU A 89 -6.57 -10.22 6.31
C LEU A 89 -6.45 -8.81 5.71
N SER A 90 -5.45 -8.05 6.15
CA SER A 90 -5.02 -6.83 5.46
C SER A 90 -3.86 -7.13 4.52
N THR A 91 -3.73 -6.37 3.44
CA THR A 91 -2.84 -6.71 2.32
C THR A 91 -1.70 -5.71 2.11
N SER A 92 -1.43 -4.85 3.09
CA SER A 92 -0.33 -3.89 2.98
C SER A 92 1.03 -4.60 2.94
N ASN A 93 1.95 -4.12 2.11
CA ASN A 93 3.32 -4.64 2.00
C ASN A 93 4.36 -3.75 2.71
N ARG A 94 5.62 -4.20 2.77
CA ARG A 94 6.70 -3.50 3.47
C ARG A 94 7.00 -2.13 2.85
N SER A 95 7.05 -2.02 1.53
CA SER A 95 7.33 -0.77 0.82
C SER A 95 6.25 0.29 1.14
N GLU A 96 4.97 -0.11 1.22
CA GLU A 96 3.88 0.77 1.65
C GLU A 96 3.99 1.19 3.11
N ALA A 97 4.41 0.28 4.00
CA ALA A 97 4.64 0.56 5.41
C ALA A 97 5.81 1.54 5.64
N ALA A 98 6.84 1.48 4.80
CA ALA A 98 8.01 2.37 4.89
C ALA A 98 7.62 3.84 4.75
N VAL A 99 6.76 4.14 3.77
CA VAL A 99 6.33 5.51 3.45
C VAL A 99 4.93 5.86 3.96
N GLY A 100 4.26 4.92 4.61
CA GLY A 100 2.91 5.08 5.14
C GLY A 100 1.87 5.35 4.07
N TYR A 101 1.96 4.66 2.94
CA TYR A 101 1.05 4.80 1.79
C TYR A 101 -0.39 4.39 2.15
N ALA A 102 -0.53 3.32 2.92
CA ALA A 102 -1.82 2.76 3.32
C ALA A 102 -2.70 3.77 4.08
N THR A 103 -4.01 3.72 3.83
CA THR A 103 -5.01 4.46 4.61
C THR A 103 -5.19 3.77 5.96
N MET A 104 -4.85 4.47 7.03
CA MET A 104 -5.12 3.97 8.37
C MET A 104 -6.62 3.83 8.60
N ASP A 105 -7.03 2.68 9.14
CA ASP A 105 -8.42 2.26 9.32
C ASP A 105 -9.21 2.12 8.00
N GLY A 106 -8.51 2.05 6.86
CA GLY A 106 -9.01 1.71 5.53
C GLY A 106 -8.50 0.34 5.09
N ASP A 107 -7.59 0.32 4.13
CA ASP A 107 -6.91 -0.89 3.63
C ASP A 107 -5.99 -1.58 4.68
N THR A 108 -5.73 -0.90 5.79
CA THR A 108 -5.08 -1.48 6.97
C THR A 108 -6.04 -2.31 7.86
N CYS A 109 -7.34 -2.32 7.59
CA CYS A 109 -8.31 -3.12 8.34
C CYS A 109 -8.00 -4.62 8.23
N GLY A 110 -7.68 -5.25 9.36
CA GLY A 110 -7.44 -6.69 9.43
C GLY A 110 -6.90 -7.10 10.79
N GLY A 111 -7.03 -8.39 11.11
CA GLY A 111 -6.41 -8.98 12.29
C GLY A 111 -5.00 -9.53 12.03
N LEU A 112 -4.61 -9.66 10.76
CA LEU A 112 -3.30 -10.17 10.33
C LEU A 112 -2.95 -9.57 8.96
N SER A 113 -1.69 -9.18 8.76
CA SER A 113 -1.14 -8.76 7.48
C SER A 113 -0.03 -9.72 7.02
N PRO A 114 -0.36 -10.76 6.24
CA PRO A 114 0.60 -11.82 5.92
C PRO A 114 1.82 -11.35 5.12
N ILE A 115 1.69 -10.24 4.38
CA ILE A 115 2.70 -9.76 3.42
C ILE A 115 3.35 -8.42 3.81
N ALA A 116 3.07 -7.88 5.01
CA ALA A 116 3.69 -6.63 5.45
C ALA A 116 5.20 -6.73 5.72
N GLY A 117 5.74 -7.94 5.82
CA GLY A 117 7.18 -8.21 5.92
C GLY A 117 7.91 -8.32 4.57
N ILE A 118 7.20 -8.18 3.45
CA ILE A 118 7.72 -8.41 2.09
C ILE A 118 7.66 -7.10 1.30
N ASP A 119 8.73 -6.73 0.59
CA ASP A 119 8.73 -5.55 -0.29
C ASP A 119 7.97 -5.78 -1.62
N LYS A 120 7.57 -4.67 -2.25
CA LYS A 120 6.79 -4.70 -3.49
C LYS A 120 7.55 -5.38 -4.63
N ALA A 121 8.86 -5.15 -4.76
CA ALA A 121 9.64 -5.73 -5.85
C ALA A 121 9.70 -7.27 -5.75
N PHE A 122 9.91 -7.82 -4.57
CA PHE A 122 9.85 -9.25 -4.31
C PHE A 122 8.44 -9.78 -4.58
N LEU A 123 7.40 -9.12 -4.07
CA LEU A 123 6.02 -9.57 -4.24
C LEU A 123 5.65 -9.70 -5.73
N ARG A 124 6.06 -8.76 -6.58
CA ARG A 124 5.85 -8.83 -8.04
C ARG A 124 6.55 -10.04 -8.67
N ARG A 125 7.80 -10.32 -8.30
CA ARG A 125 8.53 -11.50 -8.79
C ARG A 125 7.87 -12.79 -8.31
N TRP A 126 7.39 -12.81 -7.06
CA TRP A 126 6.73 -13.97 -6.47
C TRP A 126 5.40 -14.28 -7.16
N LEU A 127 4.58 -13.27 -7.48
CA LEU A 127 3.34 -13.45 -8.24
C LEU A 127 3.58 -13.97 -9.67
N LEU A 128 4.63 -13.51 -10.35
CA LEU A 128 5.03 -14.05 -11.67
C LEU A 128 5.51 -15.51 -11.59
N TRP A 129 6.18 -15.87 -10.49
CA TRP A 129 6.59 -17.25 -10.25
C TRP A 129 5.40 -18.16 -9.92
N LEU A 130 4.42 -17.69 -9.13
CA LEU A 130 3.17 -18.40 -8.87
C LEU A 130 2.32 -18.60 -10.13
N GLU A 131 2.33 -17.64 -11.06
CA GLU A 131 1.64 -17.75 -12.36
C GLU A 131 2.14 -18.97 -13.17
N ARG A 132 3.45 -19.27 -13.11
CA ARG A 132 4.11 -20.20 -14.03
C ARG A 132 4.52 -21.53 -13.41
N LYS A 133 4.82 -21.55 -12.11
CA LYS A 133 5.43 -22.71 -11.43
C LYS A 133 4.81 -22.99 -10.06
N GLY A 134 4.87 -22.01 -9.16
CA GLY A 134 4.44 -22.18 -7.78
C GLY A 134 5.32 -23.13 -6.93
N PRO A 135 5.01 -23.26 -5.62
CA PRO A 135 5.76 -24.09 -4.70
C PRO A 135 5.54 -25.58 -4.97
N GLU A 136 6.45 -26.42 -4.49
CA GLU A 136 6.29 -27.87 -4.56
C GLU A 136 4.98 -28.30 -3.90
N GLY A 137 4.23 -29.19 -4.57
CA GLY A 137 2.92 -29.64 -4.11
C GLY A 137 1.75 -28.70 -4.44
N MET A 138 2.00 -27.57 -5.10
CA MET A 138 0.96 -26.65 -5.58
C MET A 138 1.03 -26.50 -7.10
N GLN A 139 -0.14 -26.49 -7.76
CA GLN A 139 -0.20 -26.17 -9.19
C GLN A 139 0.05 -24.67 -9.41
N PRO A 140 0.62 -24.28 -10.56
CA PRO A 140 0.65 -22.88 -10.98
C PRO A 140 -0.75 -22.25 -10.98
N ILE A 141 -0.81 -20.92 -10.88
CA ILE A 141 -2.06 -20.15 -10.91
C ILE A 141 -2.05 -19.20 -12.12
N PRO A 142 -2.31 -19.68 -13.36
CA PRO A 142 -2.25 -18.85 -14.57
C PRO A 142 -3.19 -17.63 -14.54
N ALA A 143 -4.28 -17.69 -13.76
CA ALA A 143 -5.20 -16.57 -13.58
C ALA A 143 -4.53 -15.32 -12.99
N LEU A 144 -3.38 -15.47 -12.29
CA LEU A 144 -2.58 -14.33 -11.83
C LEU A 144 -2.07 -13.45 -12.98
N ARG A 145 -2.00 -13.98 -14.21
CA ARG A 145 -1.72 -13.18 -15.41
C ARG A 145 -2.65 -11.98 -15.52
N ALA A 146 -3.92 -12.12 -15.12
CA ALA A 146 -4.89 -11.03 -15.15
C ALA A 146 -4.47 -9.85 -14.28
N VAL A 147 -3.72 -10.09 -13.20
CA VAL A 147 -3.15 -9.04 -12.32
C VAL A 147 -1.75 -8.62 -12.80
N ASN A 148 -0.88 -9.58 -13.13
CA ASN A 148 0.54 -9.33 -13.41
C ASN A 148 0.81 -8.46 -14.65
N VAL A 149 -0.13 -8.42 -15.60
CA VAL A 149 0.00 -7.57 -16.81
C VAL A 149 -0.46 -6.13 -16.59
N GLN A 150 -1.06 -5.82 -15.43
CA GLN A 150 -1.56 -4.48 -15.12
C GLN A 150 -0.46 -3.60 -14.53
N THR A 151 -0.59 -2.29 -14.75
CA THR A 151 0.17 -1.28 -14.02
C THR A 151 -0.47 -1.07 -12.64
N PRO A 152 0.30 -1.14 -11.53
CA PRO A 152 -0.23 -0.87 -10.19
C PRO A 152 -0.87 0.52 -10.07
N THR A 153 -2.11 0.56 -9.57
CA THR A 153 -2.85 1.78 -9.27
C THR A 153 -3.91 1.50 -8.21
N ALA A 154 -4.25 2.51 -7.41
CA ALA A 154 -5.28 2.41 -6.38
C ALA A 154 -6.72 2.64 -6.90
N GLU A 155 -6.89 3.17 -8.13
CA GLU A 155 -8.18 3.58 -8.70
C GLU A 155 -9.03 4.45 -7.73
N LEU A 156 -8.39 5.33 -6.96
CA LEU A 156 -9.07 6.20 -5.99
C LEU A 156 -9.34 7.61 -6.53
N ARG A 157 -8.60 8.06 -7.54
CA ARG A 157 -8.87 9.32 -8.24
C ARG A 157 -9.83 9.11 -9.43
N PRO A 158 -10.48 10.19 -9.93
CA PRO A 158 -11.26 10.12 -11.16
C PRO A 158 -10.42 9.62 -12.33
N LYS A 159 -11.06 8.93 -13.29
CA LYS A 159 -10.38 8.33 -14.46
C LYS A 159 -9.65 9.35 -15.36
N SER A 160 -9.98 10.63 -15.23
CA SER A 160 -9.27 11.73 -15.91
C SER A 160 -7.94 12.11 -15.25
N SER A 161 -7.67 11.61 -14.04
CA SER A 161 -6.41 11.81 -13.33
C SER A 161 -5.54 10.57 -13.47
N GLU A 162 -4.31 10.76 -13.97
CA GLU A 162 -3.33 9.68 -13.99
C GLU A 162 -2.85 9.39 -12.56
N GLN A 163 -3.36 8.32 -11.94
CA GLN A 163 -2.89 7.84 -10.64
C GLN A 163 -1.99 6.63 -10.81
N THR A 164 -0.74 6.77 -10.38
CA THR A 164 0.21 5.66 -10.22
C THR A 164 0.85 5.73 -8.85
N ASP A 165 1.05 4.57 -8.21
CA ASP A 165 1.67 4.50 -6.89
C ASP A 165 3.09 5.11 -6.89
N GLU A 166 3.85 4.88 -7.97
CA GLU A 166 5.22 5.40 -8.12
C GLU A 166 5.24 6.93 -8.33
N GLY A 167 4.19 7.51 -8.92
CA GLY A 167 4.04 8.96 -9.03
C GLY A 167 3.77 9.64 -7.68
N ASP A 168 2.96 9.02 -6.82
CA ASP A 168 2.69 9.53 -5.47
C ASP A 168 3.90 9.32 -4.53
N LEU A 169 4.76 8.33 -4.81
CA LEU A 169 5.90 7.94 -4.00
C LEU A 169 7.23 8.24 -4.71
N MET A 170 7.82 7.21 -5.30
CA MET A 170 9.05 7.15 -6.10
C MET A 170 9.07 5.77 -6.77
N PRO A 171 9.92 5.52 -7.78
CA PRO A 171 10.04 4.19 -8.36
C PRO A 171 10.33 3.13 -7.29
N TYR A 172 9.66 1.98 -7.35
CA TYR A 172 9.79 0.94 -6.32
C TYR A 172 11.25 0.45 -6.12
N PRO A 173 12.06 0.24 -7.17
CA PRO A 173 13.48 -0.12 -6.99
C PRO A 173 14.27 0.94 -6.21
N VAL A 174 13.97 2.22 -6.41
CA VAL A 174 14.60 3.33 -5.69
C VAL A 174 14.14 3.31 -4.22
N LEU A 175 12.83 3.15 -3.97
CA LEU A 175 12.29 3.07 -2.61
C LEU A 175 12.94 1.94 -1.82
N ASP A 176 13.04 0.74 -2.41
CA ASP A 176 13.60 -0.43 -1.74
C ASP A 176 15.09 -0.24 -1.40
N VAL A 177 15.86 0.44 -2.26
CA VAL A 177 17.26 0.79 -2.00
C VAL A 177 17.37 1.83 -0.88
N ILE A 178 16.58 2.91 -0.93
CA ILE A 178 16.58 3.92 0.14
C ILE A 178 16.16 3.28 1.48
N GLU A 179 15.14 2.42 1.50
CA GLU A 179 14.72 1.70 2.71
C GLU A 179 15.85 0.82 3.25
N ARG A 180 16.56 0.09 2.39
CA ARG A 180 17.73 -0.71 2.79
C ARG A 180 18.81 0.16 3.40
N LEU A 181 19.23 1.23 2.73
CA LEU A 181 20.31 2.09 3.20
C LEU A 181 19.93 2.81 4.51
N ALA A 182 18.76 3.42 4.55
CA ALA A 182 18.31 4.24 5.69
C ALA A 182 17.93 3.39 6.90
N ILE A 183 17.24 2.26 6.70
CA ILE A 183 16.64 1.49 7.80
C ILE A 183 17.44 0.22 8.10
N GLY A 184 17.86 -0.50 7.06
CA GLY A 184 18.72 -1.67 7.19
C GLY A 184 20.13 -1.30 7.66
N ASP A 185 20.80 -0.48 6.85
CA ASP A 185 22.21 -0.11 7.02
C ASP A 185 22.40 1.10 7.97
N LYS A 186 21.30 1.78 8.33
CA LYS A 186 21.25 2.93 9.27
C LYS A 186 22.08 4.13 8.82
N LEU A 187 22.16 4.33 7.50
CA LEU A 187 22.89 5.43 6.92
C LEU A 187 22.10 6.75 6.98
N PRO A 188 22.78 7.88 7.18
CA PRO A 188 22.15 9.19 7.12
C PRO A 188 21.71 9.55 5.68
N PRO A 189 20.82 10.54 5.51
CA PRO A 189 20.35 10.95 4.19
C PRO A 189 21.45 11.25 3.16
N ALA A 190 22.55 11.88 3.56
CA ALA A 190 23.65 12.24 2.66
C ALA A 190 24.32 11.00 2.04
N ASP A 191 24.69 10.03 2.88
CA ASP A 191 25.27 8.76 2.44
C ASP A 191 24.28 7.97 1.56
N CYS A 192 22.98 7.99 1.90
CA CYS A 192 21.95 7.40 1.05
C CYS A 192 21.92 8.04 -0.34
N LEU A 193 22.01 9.37 -0.45
CA LEU A 193 22.01 10.08 -1.73
C LEU A 193 23.26 9.75 -2.56
N GLU A 194 24.44 9.72 -1.95
CA GLU A 194 25.70 9.37 -2.63
C GLU A 194 25.66 7.96 -3.24
N ILE A 195 25.22 6.98 -2.44
CA ILE A 195 25.12 5.58 -2.90
C ILE A 195 24.04 5.46 -3.98
N LEU A 196 22.88 6.12 -3.79
CA LEU A 196 21.79 6.10 -4.76
C LEU A 196 22.22 6.70 -6.10
N GLY A 197 23.03 7.76 -6.10
CA GLY A 197 23.61 8.36 -7.31
C GLY A 197 24.53 7.41 -8.08
N SER A 198 25.20 6.50 -7.37
CA SER A 198 26.03 5.46 -8.01
C SER A 198 25.21 4.32 -8.60
N GLU A 199 24.11 3.91 -7.94
CA GLU A 199 23.25 2.81 -8.39
C GLU A 199 22.26 3.23 -9.49
N PHE A 200 21.85 4.50 -9.51
CA PHE A 200 20.81 5.03 -10.39
C PHE A 200 21.31 6.24 -11.20
N SER A 201 22.45 6.06 -11.89
CA SER A 201 23.14 7.10 -12.66
C SER A 201 22.35 7.70 -13.82
N ASP A 202 21.23 7.10 -14.19
CA ASP A 202 20.33 7.58 -15.26
C ASP A 202 19.42 8.73 -14.80
N TYR A 203 19.33 8.98 -13.49
CA TYR A 203 18.56 10.08 -12.92
C TYR A 203 19.47 11.24 -12.50
N ASP A 204 18.96 12.47 -12.61
CA ASP A 204 19.65 13.65 -12.14
C ASP A 204 19.67 13.73 -10.59
N GLU A 205 20.67 14.43 -10.06
CA GLU A 205 20.89 14.53 -8.61
C GLU A 205 19.70 15.18 -7.88
N ASP A 206 19.04 16.17 -8.48
CA ASP A 206 17.90 16.85 -7.85
C ASP A 206 16.70 15.90 -7.69
N THR A 207 16.44 15.06 -8.68
CA THR A 207 15.44 13.99 -8.62
C THR A 207 15.76 13.00 -7.49
N LEU A 208 17.00 12.50 -7.44
CA LEU A 208 17.43 11.55 -6.40
C LEU A 208 17.34 12.15 -4.99
N ARG A 209 17.81 13.40 -4.83
CA ARG A 209 17.70 14.18 -3.58
C ARG A 209 16.25 14.37 -3.17
N GLY A 210 15.36 14.62 -4.14
CA GLY A 210 13.91 14.71 -3.94
C GLY A 210 13.32 13.43 -3.36
N TRP A 211 13.71 12.26 -3.88
CA TRP A 211 13.24 10.96 -3.39
C TRP A 211 13.79 10.61 -2.00
N VAL A 212 15.08 10.83 -1.75
CA VAL A 212 15.68 10.65 -0.42
C VAL A 212 14.96 11.53 0.61
N THR A 213 14.80 12.82 0.31
CA THR A 213 14.10 13.77 1.18
C THR A 213 12.66 13.32 1.45
N ARG A 214 11.95 12.90 0.39
CA ARG A 214 10.58 12.40 0.50
C ARG A 214 10.50 11.15 1.37
N PHE A 215 11.41 10.19 1.20
CA PHE A 215 11.44 8.97 2.00
C PHE A 215 11.57 9.28 3.50
N PHE A 216 12.58 10.04 3.92
CA PHE A 216 12.81 10.32 5.35
C PHE A 216 11.66 11.12 5.99
N ARG A 217 11.05 12.06 5.25
CA ARG A 217 9.85 12.79 5.69
C ARG A 217 8.64 11.86 5.84
N LEU A 218 8.38 11.00 4.86
CA LEU A 218 7.28 10.06 4.91
C LEU A 218 7.49 8.99 5.98
N TRP A 219 8.71 8.49 6.12
CA TRP A 219 9.10 7.55 7.15
C TRP A 219 8.78 8.09 8.54
N SER A 220 9.32 9.25 8.88
CA SER A 220 9.14 9.87 10.20
C SER A 220 7.68 10.23 10.48
N ARG A 221 7.01 10.89 9.53
CA ARG A 221 5.60 11.31 9.66
C ARG A 221 4.64 10.15 9.88
N ASN A 222 4.94 8.98 9.33
CA ASN A 222 4.04 7.83 9.34
C ASN A 222 4.44 6.73 10.34
N GLN A 223 5.40 6.97 11.26
CA GLN A 223 5.73 5.97 12.29
C GLN A 223 4.51 5.54 13.10
N TRP A 224 3.63 6.48 13.45
CA TRP A 224 2.39 6.17 14.17
C TRP A 224 1.50 5.16 13.44
N LYS A 225 1.57 5.10 12.10
CA LYS A 225 0.84 4.09 11.34
C LYS A 225 1.42 2.70 11.60
N ARG A 226 2.74 2.53 11.50
CA ARG A 226 3.43 1.24 11.72
C ARG A 226 3.17 0.66 13.12
N GLU A 227 3.05 1.51 14.13
CA GLU A 227 2.65 1.09 15.49
C GLU A 227 1.28 0.40 15.53
N ARG A 228 0.36 0.80 14.64
CA ARG A 228 -1.01 0.32 14.55
C ARG A 228 -1.23 -0.79 13.51
N TYR A 229 -0.21 -1.16 12.74
CA TYR A 229 -0.35 -2.25 11.77
C TYR A 229 -0.76 -3.56 12.47
N ALA A 230 -1.57 -4.34 11.76
CA ALA A 230 -1.90 -5.69 12.17
C ALA A 230 -0.61 -6.52 12.32
N PRO A 231 -0.57 -7.52 13.21
CA PRO A 231 0.52 -8.48 13.27
C PRO A 231 0.86 -9.01 11.87
N SER A 232 2.14 -9.27 11.61
CA SER A 232 2.60 -9.74 10.31
C SER A 232 3.67 -10.81 10.45
N PHE A 233 3.92 -11.56 9.37
CA PHE A 233 5.00 -12.53 9.35
C PHE A 233 6.34 -11.86 9.08
N HIS A 234 7.34 -12.24 9.87
CA HIS A 234 8.73 -11.90 9.58
C HIS A 234 9.27 -12.89 8.54
N VAL A 235 9.67 -12.38 7.37
CA VAL A 235 10.07 -13.21 6.22
C VAL A 235 11.51 -12.94 5.78
N ASP A 236 11.93 -11.68 5.84
CA ASP A 236 13.25 -11.23 5.39
C ASP A 236 14.23 -11.04 6.57
N ASP A 237 15.48 -10.65 6.30
CA ASP A 237 16.47 -10.30 7.33
C ASP A 237 16.11 -9.03 8.15
N LYS A 238 15.14 -8.24 7.65
CA LYS A 238 14.60 -7.03 8.25
C LYS A 238 13.08 -6.94 8.13
N ASN A 239 12.46 -6.20 9.06
CA ASN A 239 11.07 -5.79 8.96
C ASN A 239 10.88 -4.38 9.55
N LEU A 240 9.71 -3.79 9.35
CA LEU A 240 9.41 -2.43 9.80
C LEU A 240 8.47 -2.37 11.01
N ASP A 241 8.23 -3.51 11.67
CA ASP A 241 7.33 -3.60 12.82
C ASP A 241 8.05 -3.13 14.10
N PRO A 242 7.57 -2.06 14.76
CA PRO A 242 8.15 -1.55 16.01
C PRO A 242 8.04 -2.51 17.19
N LYS A 243 7.17 -3.52 17.13
CA LYS A 243 7.04 -4.56 18.15
C LYS A 243 8.11 -5.64 18.01
N THR A 244 8.85 -5.67 16.89
CA THR A 244 9.89 -6.67 16.64
C THR A 244 11.23 -6.03 16.26
N TRP A 245 11.46 -5.72 15.00
CA TRP A 245 12.79 -5.38 14.46
C TRP A 245 13.07 -3.87 14.46
N CYS A 246 12.07 -3.02 14.14
CA CYS A 246 12.29 -1.59 13.84
C CYS A 246 11.66 -0.65 14.88
N ARG A 247 12.28 -0.51 16.06
CA ARG A 247 11.84 0.48 17.05
C ARG A 247 12.26 1.89 16.62
N PHE A 248 11.28 2.75 16.33
CA PHE A 248 11.50 4.14 15.94
C PHE A 248 10.48 5.05 16.66
N PRO A 249 10.85 6.27 17.10
CA PRO A 249 9.94 7.13 17.85
C PRO A 249 8.81 7.69 16.98
N ILE A 250 7.58 7.68 17.50
CA ILE A 250 6.41 8.29 16.85
C ILE A 250 6.62 9.81 16.66
N LEU A 251 7.09 10.47 17.71
CA LEU A 251 7.42 11.89 17.70
C LEU A 251 8.94 12.02 17.53
N SER A 252 9.37 12.63 16.44
CA SER A 252 10.79 12.81 16.11
C SER A 252 11.01 14.18 15.47
N GLY A 253 12.27 14.58 15.34
CA GLY A 253 12.66 15.81 14.62
C GLY A 253 12.54 15.71 13.09
N GLY A 254 11.93 14.64 12.55
CA GLY A 254 11.63 14.52 11.12
C GLY A 254 12.85 14.49 10.20
N PHE A 255 14.05 14.27 10.73
CA PHE A 255 15.33 14.44 10.05
C PHE A 255 15.54 15.85 9.47
N GLU A 256 14.92 16.89 10.06
CA GLU A 256 14.97 18.26 9.52
C GLU A 256 16.41 18.78 9.35
N ARG A 257 17.28 18.49 10.32
CA ARG A 257 18.69 18.88 10.26
C ARG A 257 19.42 18.14 9.15
N GLU A 258 19.37 16.82 9.16
CA GLU A 258 20.09 15.97 8.22
C GLU A 258 19.64 16.23 6.78
N LEU A 259 18.34 16.52 6.57
CA LEU A 259 17.78 16.88 5.28
C LEU A 259 18.14 18.30 4.83
N SER A 260 18.48 19.21 5.75
CA SER A 260 18.97 20.56 5.41
C SER A 260 20.44 20.58 5.01
N GLU A 261 21.17 19.51 5.35
CA GLU A 261 22.59 19.30 5.04
C GLU A 261 22.79 18.54 3.71
N LEU A 262 21.71 18.01 3.10
CA LEU A 262 21.71 17.46 1.74
C LEU A 262 21.97 18.56 0.71
#